data_AF-A0A6B3N3P9-F1
#
_entry.id   AF-A0A6B3N3P9-F1
#
_cell.length_a   1.000
_cell.length_b   1.000
_cell.length_c   1.000
_cell.angle_alpha   90.00
_cell.angle_beta   90.00
_cell.angle_gamma   90.00
#
_symmetry.space_group_name_H-M   'P 1'
#
loop_
_entity.id
_entity.type
_entity.pdbx_description
1 polymer ?
#
loop_
_entity_poly.entity_id
_entity_poly.type
_entity_poly.pdbx_seq_one_letter_code
_entity_poly.pdbx_strand_id
1 'polypeptide(L)'
;MATSLINPNQDFALWAVLLSAATIGFWAERTPWGAKLSGAVVTILVTFILSNLRIIPPDAPTYGVVWSYLVPLAIPLLLFQADLFRIVREAGPTLIAYGIGAVGTILGTVVAYYLIPLGEEGWKLAAIFCATYIGGSVNFAATAESTGLRAGDLLSAGVAADNLVMTLYFLVLFSLPSIKWLRGIFPNQRSHENTHSSQFSIFDSQSRQQLSVFKISLALAISMIACAVGYGLASWLGFNKGGILVVTVLIVMLATVFPSYLSRITAAEKIGYLLMQVFFAVIGASANVEIVLRVGSVLFIFAGLILAI
;
A
#
# COMPACT_ATOMS: atom_id res chain seq x y z
N MET A 1 -14.80 -5.73 -23.65
CA MET A 1 -13.41 -5.67 -23.15
C MET A 1 -12.69 -4.60 -23.96
N ALA A 2 -12.47 -3.42 -23.39
CA ALA A 2 -11.67 -2.40 -24.06
C ALA A 2 -10.21 -2.87 -24.02
N THR A 3 -9.64 -3.17 -25.18
CA THR A 3 -8.28 -3.69 -25.31
C THR A 3 -7.30 -2.55 -25.01
N SER A 4 -6.53 -2.68 -23.92
CA SER A 4 -5.36 -1.85 -23.69
C SER A 4 -4.28 -2.15 -24.74
N LEU A 5 -3.38 -1.20 -24.98
CA LEU A 5 -2.27 -1.36 -25.93
C LEU A 5 -1.36 -2.53 -25.52
N ILE A 6 -1.02 -2.62 -24.23
CA ILE A 6 -0.33 -3.76 -23.64
C ILE A 6 -1.37 -4.77 -23.14
N ASN A 7 -1.21 -6.04 -23.51
CA ASN A 7 -2.11 -7.10 -23.10
C ASN A 7 -1.84 -7.52 -21.63
N PRO A 8 -2.86 -7.89 -20.83
CA PRO A 8 -2.68 -8.39 -19.46
C PRO A 8 -1.65 -9.53 -19.29
N ASN A 9 -1.43 -10.32 -20.34
CA ASN A 9 -0.49 -11.45 -20.31
C ASN A 9 0.94 -11.11 -20.78
N GLN A 10 1.22 -9.84 -21.11
CA GLN A 10 2.55 -9.38 -21.51
C GLN A 10 3.39 -8.99 -20.28
N ASP A 11 3.73 -9.98 -19.46
CA ASP A 11 4.35 -9.77 -18.13
C ASP A 11 5.60 -8.88 -18.18
N PHE A 12 6.53 -9.11 -19.12
CA PHE A 12 7.73 -8.29 -19.25
C PHE A 12 7.44 -6.82 -19.58
N ALA A 13 6.43 -6.55 -20.40
CA ALA A 13 6.04 -5.19 -20.73
C ALA A 13 5.42 -4.49 -19.50
N LEU A 14 4.59 -5.20 -18.74
CA LEU A 14 4.01 -4.68 -17.51
C LEU A 14 5.08 -4.41 -16.45
N TRP A 15 6.01 -5.35 -16.22
CA TRP A 15 7.13 -5.15 -15.31
C TRP A 15 8.02 -3.98 -15.72
N ALA A 16 8.29 -3.82 -17.02
CA ALA A 16 9.04 -2.67 -17.53
C ALA A 16 8.33 -1.36 -17.20
N VAL A 17 7.00 -1.29 -17.38
CA VAL A 17 6.21 -0.10 -17.01
C VAL A 17 6.24 0.15 -15.50
N LEU A 18 6.01 -0.87 -14.67
CA LEU A 18 6.00 -0.71 -13.21
C LEU A 18 7.36 -0.24 -12.68
N LEU A 19 8.46 -0.85 -13.13
CA LEU A 19 9.82 -0.45 -12.73
C LEU A 19 10.21 0.92 -13.29
N SER A 20 9.77 1.27 -14.50
CA SER A 20 10.00 2.59 -15.08
C SER A 20 9.24 3.66 -14.28
N ALA A 21 7.98 3.42 -13.94
CA ALA A 21 7.19 4.34 -13.12
C ALA A 21 7.79 4.50 -11.72
N ALA A 22 8.30 3.43 -11.11
CA ALA A 22 9.03 3.49 -9.85
C ALA A 22 10.32 4.34 -9.97
N THR A 23 11.09 4.13 -11.04
CA THR A 23 12.31 4.89 -11.32
C THR A 23 12.01 6.37 -11.55
N ILE A 24 10.95 6.71 -12.29
CA ILE A 24 10.49 8.08 -12.50
C ILE A 24 10.10 8.73 -11.17
N GLY A 25 9.43 8.00 -10.27
CA GLY A 25 9.11 8.50 -8.93
C GLY A 25 10.35 8.87 -8.13
N PHE A 26 11.33 7.97 -8.06
CA PHE A 26 12.60 8.25 -7.39
C PHE A 26 13.38 9.39 -8.03
N TRP A 27 13.39 9.47 -9.36
CA TRP A 27 14.03 10.57 -10.08
C TRP A 27 13.33 11.91 -9.80
N ALA A 28 11.99 11.92 -9.76
CA ALA A 28 11.22 13.14 -9.53
C ALA A 28 11.51 13.75 -8.15
N GLU A 29 11.75 12.95 -7.11
CA GLU A 29 12.14 13.47 -5.79
C GLU A 29 13.44 14.31 -5.83
N ARG A 30 14.32 14.08 -6.81
CA ARG A 30 15.54 14.88 -7.01
C ARG A 30 15.28 16.24 -7.67
N THR A 31 14.08 16.46 -8.19
CA THR A 31 13.71 17.69 -8.90
C THR A 31 13.02 18.69 -7.95
N PRO A 32 13.08 20.01 -8.18
CA PRO A 32 12.49 21.00 -7.26
C PRO A 32 10.96 20.96 -7.18
N TRP A 33 10.29 20.36 -8.18
CA TRP A 33 8.84 20.19 -8.20
C TRP A 33 8.42 18.83 -7.65
N GLY A 34 9.13 17.74 -8.00
CA GLY A 34 8.91 16.43 -7.39
C GLY A 34 9.41 16.34 -5.95
N ALA A 35 10.35 17.16 -5.47
CA ALA A 35 10.61 17.28 -4.03
C ALA A 35 9.38 17.80 -3.24
N LYS A 36 8.40 18.41 -3.92
CA LYS A 36 7.10 18.78 -3.35
C LYS A 36 6.02 17.71 -3.54
N LEU A 37 6.26 16.65 -4.30
CA LEU A 37 5.32 15.55 -4.51
C LEU A 37 6.09 14.26 -4.26
N SER A 38 5.85 13.56 -3.15
CA SER A 38 6.62 12.35 -2.83
C SER A 38 6.74 11.40 -4.03
N GLY A 39 7.84 10.66 -4.13
CA GLY A 39 8.09 9.76 -5.25
C GLY A 39 6.93 8.79 -5.46
N ALA A 40 6.31 8.34 -4.36
CA ALA A 40 5.07 7.56 -4.37
C ALA A 40 3.94 8.23 -5.16
N VAL A 41 3.65 9.52 -4.91
CA VAL A 41 2.63 10.28 -5.65
C VAL A 41 2.92 10.28 -7.14
N VAL A 42 4.16 10.56 -7.52
CA VAL A 42 4.56 10.59 -8.93
C VAL A 42 4.39 9.21 -9.58
N THR A 43 4.81 8.14 -8.91
CA THR A 43 4.67 6.78 -9.43
C THR A 43 3.21 6.34 -9.58
N ILE A 44 2.36 6.68 -8.61
CA ILE A 44 0.91 6.45 -8.69
C ILE A 44 0.34 7.22 -9.88
N LEU A 45 0.66 8.51 -10.02
CA LEU A 45 0.13 9.33 -11.12
C LEU A 45 0.55 8.82 -12.49
N VAL A 46 1.81 8.41 -12.67
CA VAL A 46 2.30 7.86 -13.94
C VAL A 46 1.47 6.65 -14.36
N THR A 47 1.35 5.66 -13.49
CA THR A 47 0.62 4.42 -13.81
C THR A 47 -0.90 4.63 -13.90
N PHE A 48 -1.46 5.51 -13.07
CA PHE A 48 -2.85 5.94 -13.16
C PHE A 48 -3.17 6.55 -14.53
N ILE A 49 -2.33 7.46 -15.01
CA ILE A 49 -2.49 8.07 -16.34
C ILE A 49 -2.38 6.98 -17.43
N LEU A 50 -1.37 6.11 -17.36
CA LEU A 50 -1.17 5.05 -18.35
C LEU A 50 -2.36 4.07 -18.40
N SER A 51 -2.94 3.71 -17.26
CA SER A 51 -4.11 2.83 -17.17
C SER A 51 -5.36 3.48 -17.78
N ASN A 52 -5.61 4.76 -17.46
CA ASN A 52 -6.78 5.48 -17.97
C ASN A 52 -6.65 5.92 -19.44
N LEU A 53 -5.43 6.06 -19.95
CA LEU A 53 -5.17 6.19 -21.40
C LEU A 53 -5.21 4.84 -22.14
N ARG A 54 -5.53 3.74 -21.44
CA ARG A 54 -5.57 2.38 -21.98
C ARG A 54 -4.23 1.91 -22.57
N ILE A 55 -3.11 2.43 -22.07
CA ILE A 55 -1.77 1.94 -22.45
C ILE A 55 -1.47 0.63 -21.73
N ILE A 56 -1.74 0.58 -20.42
CA ILE A 56 -1.69 -0.64 -19.61
C ILE A 56 -3.10 -1.07 -19.20
N PRO A 57 -3.32 -2.38 -18.93
CA PRO A 57 -4.60 -2.86 -18.44
C PRO A 57 -4.79 -2.49 -16.96
N PRO A 58 -6.05 -2.32 -16.50
CA PRO A 58 -6.37 -2.06 -15.11
C PRO A 58 -6.30 -3.32 -14.22
N ASP A 59 -6.26 -4.51 -14.82
CA ASP A 59 -6.10 -5.78 -14.13
C ASP A 59 -5.16 -6.69 -14.93
N ALA A 60 -4.25 -7.36 -14.22
CA ALA A 60 -3.27 -8.27 -14.81
C ALA A 60 -2.71 -9.24 -13.76
N PRO A 61 -2.37 -10.49 -14.14
CA PRO A 61 -1.74 -11.46 -13.23
C PRO A 61 -0.45 -10.93 -12.58
N THR A 62 0.34 -10.15 -13.32
CA THR A 62 1.54 -9.46 -12.82
C THR A 62 1.25 -8.59 -11.60
N TYR A 63 0.10 -7.90 -11.54
CA TYR A 63 -0.27 -7.08 -10.39
C TYR A 63 -0.58 -7.93 -9.16
N GLY A 64 -1.19 -9.11 -9.37
CA GLY A 64 -1.42 -10.10 -8.31
C GLY A 64 -0.14 -10.64 -7.69
N VAL A 65 0.95 -10.78 -8.48
CA VAL A 65 2.29 -11.15 -7.96
C VAL A 65 2.82 -10.10 -7.00
N VAL A 66 2.61 -8.81 -7.29
CA VAL A 66 3.04 -7.72 -6.42
C VAL A 66 2.36 -7.81 -5.05
N TRP A 67 1.05 -8.01 -5.03
CA TRP A 67 0.27 -8.19 -3.79
C TRP A 67 0.63 -9.47 -3.02
N SER A 68 0.83 -10.58 -3.74
CA SER A 68 1.01 -11.90 -3.11
C SER A 68 2.43 -12.16 -2.62
N TYR A 69 3.43 -11.53 -3.23
CA TYR A 69 4.83 -11.82 -2.95
C TYR A 69 5.64 -10.57 -2.60
N LEU A 70 5.57 -9.50 -3.41
CA LEU A 70 6.45 -8.35 -3.21
C LEU A 70 6.05 -7.53 -1.98
N VAL A 71 4.76 -7.32 -1.74
CA VAL A 71 4.27 -6.61 -0.55
C VAL A 71 4.64 -7.39 0.73
N PRO A 72 4.31 -8.70 0.86
CA PRO A 72 4.74 -9.49 2.02
C PRO A 72 6.26 -9.52 2.20
N LEU A 73 7.04 -9.55 1.11
CA LEU A 73 8.50 -9.55 1.15
C LEU A 73 9.10 -8.20 1.58
N ALA A 74 8.46 -7.10 1.22
CA ALA A 74 8.91 -5.76 1.58
C ALA A 74 8.78 -5.50 3.09
N ILE A 75 7.78 -6.09 3.76
CA ILE A 75 7.58 -5.96 5.21
C ILE A 75 8.84 -6.35 6.00
N PRO A 76 9.37 -7.58 5.90
CA PRO A 76 10.59 -7.94 6.61
C PRO A 76 11.78 -7.07 6.18
N LEU A 77 11.96 -6.79 4.89
CA LEU A 77 13.06 -5.93 4.41
C LEU A 77 13.08 -4.53 5.05
N LEU A 78 11.89 -3.95 5.30
CA LEU A 78 11.75 -2.66 5.96
C LEU A 78 11.86 -2.77 7.49
N LEU A 79 11.53 -3.92 8.07
CA LEU A 79 11.53 -4.17 9.51
C LEU A 79 12.86 -4.74 10.05
N PHE A 80 13.88 -4.95 9.22
CA PHE A 80 15.20 -5.42 9.71
C PHE A 80 15.85 -4.47 10.72
N GLN A 81 15.49 -3.19 10.69
CA GLN A 81 15.96 -2.19 11.66
C GLN A 81 14.90 -1.87 12.74
N ALA A 82 13.78 -2.60 12.75
CA ALA A 82 12.75 -2.42 13.75
C ALA A 82 13.20 -2.94 15.12
N ASP A 83 12.84 -2.21 16.16
CA ASP A 83 13.08 -2.58 17.55
C ASP A 83 11.73 -2.70 18.26
N LEU A 84 11.37 -3.91 18.73
CA LEU A 84 10.08 -4.15 19.38
C LEU A 84 9.91 -3.33 20.66
N PHE A 85 10.97 -3.15 21.46
CA PHE A 85 10.88 -2.36 22.69
C PHE A 85 10.62 -0.90 22.39
N ARG A 86 11.29 -0.40 21.34
CA ARG A 86 11.04 0.94 20.82
C ARG A 86 9.63 1.07 20.26
N ILE A 87 9.18 0.12 19.43
CA ILE A 87 7.82 0.09 18.87
C ILE A 87 6.78 0.13 19.99
N VAL A 88 6.88 -0.74 21.00
CA VAL A 88 5.87 -0.78 22.07
C VAL A 88 5.84 0.54 22.86
N ARG A 89 7.00 1.19 23.04
CA ARG A 89 7.10 2.47 23.73
C ARG A 89 6.59 3.65 22.91
N GLU A 90 6.81 3.64 21.59
CA GLU A 90 6.58 4.78 20.69
C GLU A 90 5.30 4.63 19.85
N ALA A 91 4.73 3.43 19.72
CA ALA A 91 3.53 3.19 18.92
C ALA A 91 2.24 3.72 19.55
N GLY A 92 2.26 4.11 20.84
CA GLY A 92 1.07 4.58 21.57
C GLY A 92 0.31 5.71 20.85
N PRO A 93 0.96 6.86 20.56
CA PRO A 93 0.33 7.95 19.81
C PRO A 93 -0.19 7.54 18.42
N THR A 94 0.59 6.73 17.69
CA THR A 94 0.19 6.22 16.37
C THR A 94 -1.02 5.29 16.44
N LEU A 95 -1.09 4.45 17.47
CA LEU A 95 -2.22 3.55 17.73
C LEU A 95 -3.47 4.32 18.11
N ILE A 96 -3.34 5.41 18.89
CA ILE A 96 -4.45 6.31 19.19
C ILE A 96 -4.95 6.99 17.91
N ALA A 97 -4.04 7.51 17.08
CA ALA A 97 -4.40 8.12 15.79
C ALA A 97 -5.10 7.11 14.87
N TYR A 98 -4.61 5.87 14.80
CA TYR A 98 -5.27 4.77 14.10
C TYR A 98 -6.67 4.49 14.67
N GLY A 99 -6.82 4.43 15.99
CA GLY A 99 -8.11 4.22 16.66
C GLY A 99 -9.12 5.33 16.34
N ILE A 100 -8.69 6.59 16.35
CA ILE A 100 -9.52 7.73 15.95
C ILE A 100 -9.93 7.59 14.48
N GLY A 101 -9.00 7.27 13.58
CA GLY A 101 -9.29 7.06 12.16
C GLY A 101 -10.23 5.87 11.92
N ALA A 102 -10.09 4.78 12.68
CA ALA A 102 -10.97 3.62 12.61
C ALA A 102 -12.39 3.96 13.08
N VAL A 103 -12.53 4.72 14.18
CA VAL A 103 -13.84 5.22 14.64
C VAL A 103 -14.44 6.18 13.61
N GLY A 104 -13.65 7.09 13.03
CA GLY A 104 -14.05 7.96 11.93
C GLY A 104 -14.57 7.15 10.74
N THR A 105 -13.86 6.11 10.32
CA THR A 105 -14.27 5.21 9.24
C THR A 105 -15.60 4.51 9.55
N ILE A 106 -15.80 4.04 10.78
CA ILE A 106 -17.07 3.42 11.21
C ILE A 106 -18.21 4.45 11.14
N LEU A 107 -18.02 5.63 11.72
CA LEU A 107 -19.03 6.70 11.71
C LEU A 107 -19.33 7.16 10.28
N GLY A 108 -18.30 7.36 9.46
CA GLY A 108 -18.41 7.71 8.05
C GLY A 108 -19.16 6.65 7.26
N THR A 109 -18.92 5.37 7.53
CA THR A 109 -19.70 4.25 6.94
C THR A 109 -21.16 4.33 7.32
N VAL A 110 -21.47 4.51 8.61
CA VAL A 110 -22.86 4.60 9.09
C VAL A 110 -23.57 5.79 8.44
N VAL A 111 -22.93 6.97 8.42
CA VAL A 111 -23.49 8.18 7.80
C VAL A 111 -23.69 7.97 6.29
N ALA A 112 -22.69 7.46 5.58
CA ALA A 112 -22.77 7.21 4.15
C ALA A 112 -23.86 6.18 3.81
N TYR A 113 -24.06 5.17 4.65
CA TYR A 113 -25.06 4.11 4.43
C TYR A 113 -26.49 4.67 4.49
N TYR A 114 -26.75 5.62 5.39
CA TYR A 114 -28.06 6.27 5.46
C TYR A 114 -28.28 7.35 4.40
N LEU A 115 -27.21 7.98 3.90
CA LEU A 115 -27.31 9.03 2.89
C LEU A 115 -27.40 8.50 1.46
N ILE A 116 -26.83 7.33 1.19
CA ILE A 116 -26.69 6.80 -0.17
C ILE A 116 -27.51 5.51 -0.30
N PRO A 117 -28.52 5.47 -1.19
CA PRO A 117 -29.37 4.30 -1.36
C PRO A 117 -28.60 3.21 -2.13
N LEU A 118 -27.99 2.29 -1.38
CA LEU A 118 -27.21 1.16 -1.93
C LEU A 118 -28.06 -0.07 -2.29
N GLY A 119 -29.38 -0.03 -2.05
CA GLY A 119 -30.29 -1.14 -2.29
C GLY A 119 -30.31 -2.19 -1.18
N GLU A 120 -31.01 -3.30 -1.40
CA GLU A 120 -31.28 -4.33 -0.37
C GLU A 120 -29.99 -4.95 0.20
N GLU A 121 -28.97 -5.15 -0.64
CA GLU A 121 -27.67 -5.72 -0.24
C GLU A 121 -26.65 -4.64 0.17
N GLY A 122 -27.09 -3.39 0.31
CA GLY A 122 -26.22 -2.25 0.58
C GLY A 122 -25.46 -2.34 1.90
N TRP A 123 -25.99 -3.06 2.89
CA TRP A 123 -25.31 -3.26 4.19
C TRP A 123 -24.05 -4.12 4.05
N LYS A 124 -24.02 -5.07 3.09
CA LYS A 124 -22.83 -5.86 2.78
C LYS A 124 -21.76 -4.99 2.14
N LEU A 125 -22.15 -4.10 1.22
CA LEU A 125 -21.25 -3.12 0.62
C LEU A 125 -20.69 -2.16 1.67
N ALA A 126 -21.53 -1.66 2.57
CA ALA A 126 -21.08 -0.83 3.68
C ALA A 126 -20.06 -1.56 4.56
N ALA A 127 -20.30 -2.84 4.88
CA ALA A 127 -19.38 -3.65 5.67
C ALA A 127 -18.01 -3.83 4.98
N ILE A 128 -17.98 -4.16 3.68
CA ILE A 128 -16.70 -4.36 2.96
C ILE A 128 -15.91 -3.06 2.80
N PHE A 129 -16.57 -1.92 2.56
CA PHE A 129 -15.90 -0.62 2.47
C PHE A 129 -15.42 -0.12 3.85
N CYS A 130 -16.17 -0.37 4.92
CA CYS A 130 -15.68 -0.09 6.27
C CYS A 130 -14.41 -0.92 6.56
N ALA A 131 -14.45 -2.21 6.23
CA ALA A 131 -13.35 -3.12 6.47
C ALA A 131 -12.10 -2.78 5.64
N THR A 132 -12.26 -2.37 4.37
CA THR A 132 -11.13 -2.00 3.49
C THR A 132 -10.43 -0.72 3.97
N TYR A 133 -11.16 0.26 4.49
CA TYR A 133 -10.53 1.50 4.97
C TYR A 133 -9.88 1.36 6.36
N ILE A 134 -10.23 0.32 7.12
CA ILE A 134 -9.56 -0.01 8.39
C ILE A 134 -8.35 -0.94 8.18
N GLY A 135 -8.39 -1.88 7.24
CA GLY A 135 -7.33 -2.89 7.06
C GLY A 135 -7.10 -3.41 5.65
N GLY A 136 -7.50 -2.66 4.63
CA GLY A 136 -7.16 -2.87 3.22
C GLY A 136 -7.87 -4.05 2.56
N SER A 137 -7.34 -4.43 1.39
CA SER A 137 -7.93 -5.42 0.48
C SER A 137 -8.08 -6.82 1.10
N VAL A 138 -7.26 -7.17 2.10
CA VAL A 138 -7.40 -8.44 2.84
C VAL A 138 -8.65 -8.43 3.72
N ASN A 139 -8.90 -7.31 4.43
CA ASN A 139 -10.11 -7.14 5.23
C ASN A 139 -11.36 -7.01 4.35
N PHE A 140 -11.25 -6.35 3.20
CA PHE A 140 -12.29 -6.33 2.18
C PHE A 140 -12.69 -7.75 1.78
N ALA A 141 -11.73 -8.58 1.36
CA ALA A 141 -11.98 -9.94 0.91
C ALA A 141 -12.52 -10.85 2.03
N ALA A 142 -12.00 -10.70 3.26
CA ALA A 142 -12.51 -11.43 4.41
C ALA A 142 -13.96 -11.06 4.76
N THR A 143 -14.29 -9.77 4.70
CA THR A 143 -15.63 -9.28 5.01
C THR A 143 -16.61 -9.66 3.91
N ALA A 144 -16.21 -9.60 2.63
CA ALA A 144 -17.02 -10.03 1.50
C ALA A 144 -17.43 -11.51 1.63
N GLU A 145 -16.49 -12.38 2.02
CA GLU A 145 -16.77 -13.78 2.28
C GLU A 145 -17.73 -13.96 3.47
N SER A 146 -17.48 -13.28 4.60
CA SER A 146 -18.29 -13.40 5.81
C SER A 146 -19.73 -12.89 5.65
N THR A 147 -19.93 -11.87 4.82
CA THR A 147 -21.25 -11.31 4.51
C THR A 147 -21.98 -12.09 3.43
N GLY A 148 -21.33 -13.08 2.81
CA GLY A 148 -21.90 -13.86 1.72
C GLY A 148 -22.09 -13.06 0.44
N LEU A 149 -21.38 -11.94 0.27
CA LEU A 149 -21.37 -11.18 -0.98
C LEU A 149 -20.55 -11.96 -2.01
N ARG A 150 -21.22 -12.86 -2.73
CA ARG A 150 -20.57 -13.74 -3.72
C ARG A 150 -20.21 -12.98 -4.99
N ALA A 151 -19.21 -13.51 -5.70
CA ALA A 151 -18.70 -12.98 -6.96
C ALA A 151 -19.84 -12.68 -7.95
N GLY A 152 -19.88 -11.44 -8.40
CA GLY A 152 -20.87 -10.88 -9.32
C GLY A 152 -20.54 -9.42 -9.61
N ASP A 153 -21.33 -8.77 -10.46
CA ASP A 153 -21.05 -7.41 -10.94
C ASP A 153 -20.93 -6.38 -9.81
N LEU A 154 -21.66 -6.57 -8.71
CA LEU A 154 -21.59 -5.72 -7.50
C LEU A 154 -20.24 -5.80 -6.77
N LEU A 155 -19.67 -7.00 -6.62
CA LEU A 155 -18.36 -7.16 -5.97
C LEU A 155 -17.26 -6.58 -6.86
N SER A 156 -17.32 -6.83 -8.16
CA SER A 156 -16.36 -6.29 -9.14
C SER A 156 -16.43 -4.76 -9.21
N ALA A 157 -17.64 -4.19 -9.19
CA ALA A 157 -17.84 -2.75 -9.12
C ALA A 157 -17.33 -2.15 -7.82
N GLY A 158 -17.54 -2.85 -6.69
CA GLY A 158 -17.00 -2.48 -5.39
C GLY A 158 -15.48 -2.44 -5.38
N VAL A 159 -14.81 -3.48 -5.90
CA VAL A 159 -13.34 -3.52 -6.03
C VAL A 159 -12.82 -2.39 -6.92
N ALA A 160 -13.47 -2.14 -8.06
CA ALA A 160 -13.05 -1.07 -8.96
C ALA A 160 -13.21 0.32 -8.32
N ALA A 161 -14.33 0.56 -7.63
CA ALA A 161 -14.55 1.79 -6.88
C ALA A 161 -13.53 1.93 -5.74
N ASP A 162 -13.27 0.86 -4.99
CA ASP A 162 -12.28 0.85 -3.91
C ASP A 162 -10.88 1.19 -4.42
N ASN A 163 -10.41 0.53 -5.49
CA ASN A 163 -9.10 0.81 -6.08
C ASN A 163 -8.95 2.26 -6.54
N LEU A 164 -9.98 2.83 -7.17
CA LEU A 164 -9.95 4.24 -7.57
C LEU A 164 -9.93 5.17 -6.36
N VAL A 165 -10.80 4.95 -5.38
CA VAL A 165 -10.87 5.79 -4.18
C VAL A 165 -9.59 5.68 -3.36
N MET A 166 -9.06 4.48 -3.14
CA MET A 166 -7.76 4.25 -2.48
C MET A 166 -6.62 4.98 -3.21
N THR A 167 -6.61 4.96 -4.54
CA THR A 167 -5.61 5.69 -5.33
C THR A 167 -5.70 7.20 -5.10
N LEU A 168 -6.91 7.77 -5.19
CA LEU A 168 -7.13 9.19 -4.91
C LEU A 168 -6.81 9.54 -3.45
N TYR A 169 -7.17 8.68 -2.52
CA TYR A 169 -6.89 8.83 -1.10
C TYR A 169 -5.39 8.87 -0.82
N PHE A 170 -4.61 7.93 -1.37
CA PHE A 170 -3.16 7.96 -1.23
C PHE A 170 -2.52 9.18 -1.90
N LEU A 171 -3.04 9.62 -3.05
CA LEU A 171 -2.58 10.86 -3.69
C LEU A 171 -2.80 12.08 -2.80
N VAL A 172 -3.97 12.18 -2.16
CA VAL A 172 -4.27 13.25 -1.19
C VAL A 172 -3.36 13.12 0.02
N LEU A 173 -3.35 11.96 0.71
CA LEU A 173 -2.56 11.74 1.91
C LEU A 173 -1.07 12.07 1.72
N PHE A 174 -0.48 11.57 0.64
CA PHE A 174 0.95 11.79 0.37
C PHE A 174 1.27 13.20 -0.14
N SER A 175 0.27 13.95 -0.61
CA SER A 175 0.44 15.37 -0.98
C SER A 175 0.15 16.34 0.18
N LEU A 176 -0.53 15.92 1.25
CA LEU A 176 -0.81 16.75 2.43
C LEU A 176 0.44 17.43 3.03
N PRO A 177 1.59 16.75 3.24
CA PRO A 177 2.79 17.37 3.81
C PRO A 177 3.40 18.49 2.95
N SER A 178 2.97 18.58 1.70
CA SER A 178 3.43 19.57 0.73
C SER A 178 2.61 20.86 0.71
N ILE A 179 1.46 20.87 1.38
CA ILE A 179 0.58 22.03 1.51
C ILE A 179 1.17 23.00 2.52
N LYS A 180 1.47 24.24 2.08
CA LYS A 180 2.18 25.25 2.88
C LYS A 180 1.47 25.59 4.20
N TRP A 181 0.14 25.66 4.19
CA TRP A 181 -0.67 25.99 5.37
C TRP A 181 -0.60 24.88 6.44
N LEU A 182 -0.77 23.62 6.04
CA LEU A 182 -0.63 22.47 6.95
C LEU A 182 0.77 22.36 7.54
N ARG A 183 1.81 22.66 6.74
CA ARG A 183 3.20 22.71 7.23
C ARG A 183 3.43 23.80 8.28
N GLY A 184 2.64 24.88 8.25
CA GLY A 184 2.69 25.94 9.26
C GLY A 184 2.01 25.55 10.57
N ILE A 185 0.95 24.73 10.51
CA ILE A 185 0.21 24.25 11.69
C ILE A 185 0.93 23.08 12.37
N PHE A 186 1.53 22.20 11.57
CA PHE A 186 2.35 21.09 12.03
C PHE A 186 3.81 21.33 11.65
N PRO A 187 4.51 22.26 12.35
CA PRO A 187 5.91 22.51 12.09
C PRO A 187 6.68 21.20 12.27
N ASN A 188 7.32 20.80 11.18
CA ASN A 188 7.98 19.52 11.04
C ASN A 188 8.91 19.27 12.24
N GLN A 189 8.64 18.26 13.07
CA GLN A 189 9.59 17.75 14.06
C GLN A 189 10.70 16.97 13.33
N ARG A 190 11.47 17.70 12.53
CA ARG A 190 12.37 17.20 11.49
C ARG A 190 13.71 16.64 12.00
N SER A 191 13.78 16.23 13.26
CA SER A 191 15.07 15.87 13.86
C SER A 191 15.27 14.38 14.16
N HIS A 192 14.24 13.51 14.16
CA HIS A 192 14.49 12.09 14.49
C HIS A 192 13.70 11.00 13.76
N GLU A 193 12.66 11.27 12.96
CA GLU A 193 11.84 10.20 12.35
C GLU A 193 11.55 10.44 10.87
N ASN A 194 12.55 10.15 10.05
CA ASN A 194 12.47 10.08 8.59
C ASN A 194 12.07 8.65 8.16
N THR A 195 10.79 8.28 8.23
CA THR A 195 10.38 6.92 7.84
C THR A 195 9.50 6.85 6.58
N HIS A 196 8.88 7.95 6.12
CA HIS A 196 7.98 7.85 4.95
C HIS A 196 8.05 8.94 3.88
N SER A 197 8.62 10.12 4.14
CA SER A 197 8.58 11.25 3.18
C SER A 197 9.95 11.80 2.76
N SER A 198 11.03 11.10 3.09
CA SER A 198 12.40 11.48 2.75
C SER A 198 13.20 10.29 2.22
N GLN A 199 12.56 9.48 1.36
CA GLN A 199 13.17 8.31 0.72
C GLN A 199 14.49 8.67 0.04
N PHE A 200 14.66 9.90 -0.48
CA PHE A 200 15.90 10.29 -1.14
C PHE A 200 17.03 10.85 -0.24
N SER A 201 16.74 11.37 0.96
CA SER A 201 17.82 11.81 1.87
C SER A 201 18.70 10.64 2.34
N ILE A 202 18.16 9.42 2.28
CA ILE A 202 18.83 8.15 2.57
C ILE A 202 19.77 7.72 1.42
N PHE A 203 19.49 8.10 0.17
CA PHE A 203 20.33 7.69 -0.97
C PHE A 203 21.59 8.55 -1.13
N ASP A 204 21.54 9.85 -0.85
CA ASP A 204 22.71 10.73 -1.02
C ASP A 204 23.61 10.84 0.23
N SER A 205 23.04 10.82 1.45
CA SER A 205 23.84 10.94 2.68
C SER A 205 24.56 9.64 3.10
N GLN A 206 24.00 8.48 2.72
CA GLN A 206 24.55 7.14 2.98
C GLN A 206 25.33 6.55 1.79
N SER A 207 25.57 7.36 0.74
CA SER A 207 26.24 7.01 -0.52
C SER A 207 27.67 6.45 -0.39
N ARG A 208 28.22 6.37 0.83
CA ARG A 208 29.55 5.82 1.11
C ARG A 208 29.53 4.36 1.61
N GLN A 209 28.38 3.73 1.82
CA GLN A 209 28.32 2.29 2.08
C GLN A 209 28.25 1.50 0.76
N GLN A 210 29.26 0.68 0.51
CA GLN A 210 29.27 -0.27 -0.60
C GLN A 210 28.08 -1.23 -0.47
N LEU A 211 27.17 -1.18 -1.45
CA LEU A 211 26.11 -2.17 -1.62
C LEU A 211 26.75 -3.49 -2.02
N SER A 212 26.97 -4.36 -1.04
CA SER A 212 27.47 -5.71 -1.30
C SER A 212 26.34 -6.59 -1.83
N VAL A 213 26.58 -7.25 -2.97
CA VAL A 213 25.67 -8.24 -3.55
C VAL A 213 25.32 -9.33 -2.54
N PHE A 214 26.29 -9.74 -1.70
CA PHE A 214 26.07 -10.68 -0.61
C PHE A 214 25.02 -10.17 0.39
N LYS A 215 25.09 -8.90 0.80
CA LYS A 215 24.11 -8.31 1.73
C LYS A 215 22.72 -8.23 1.13
N ILE A 216 22.62 -7.92 -0.17
CA ILE A 216 21.35 -7.92 -0.92
C ILE A 216 20.74 -9.33 -0.94
N SER A 217 21.53 -10.32 -1.34
CA SER A 217 21.11 -11.72 -1.40
C SER A 217 20.70 -12.25 -0.02
N LEU A 218 21.48 -11.95 1.01
CA LEU A 218 21.18 -12.32 2.39
C LEU A 218 19.87 -11.67 2.88
N ALA A 219 19.64 -10.40 2.55
CA ALA A 219 18.41 -9.70 2.92
C ALA A 219 17.17 -10.37 2.32
N LEU A 220 17.23 -10.66 1.03
CA LEU A 220 16.16 -11.32 0.30
C LEU A 220 15.93 -12.75 0.82
N ALA A 221 17.00 -13.49 1.10
CA ALA A 221 16.92 -14.85 1.62
C ALA A 221 16.23 -14.89 3.00
N ILE A 222 16.69 -14.08 3.95
CA ILE A 222 16.09 -14.00 5.30
C ILE A 222 14.62 -13.59 5.20
N SER A 223 14.31 -12.60 4.36
CA SER A 223 12.96 -12.08 4.18
C SER A 223 12.01 -13.12 3.57
N MET A 224 12.47 -13.87 2.56
CA MET A 224 11.71 -14.97 1.95
C MET A 224 11.52 -16.14 2.91
N ILE A 225 12.55 -16.49 3.70
CA ILE A 225 12.45 -17.52 4.74
C ILE A 225 11.42 -17.09 5.79
N ALA A 226 11.46 -15.85 6.25
CA ALA A 226 10.48 -15.31 7.19
C ALA A 226 9.05 -15.37 6.61
N CYS A 227 8.88 -15.05 5.32
CA CYS A 227 7.60 -15.21 4.63
C CYS A 227 7.14 -16.68 4.61
N ALA A 228 8.00 -17.60 4.15
CA ALA A 228 7.67 -19.02 4.06
C ALA A 228 7.29 -19.61 5.43
N VAL A 229 8.08 -19.31 6.47
CA VAL A 229 7.81 -19.75 7.84
C VAL A 229 6.53 -19.10 8.37
N GLY A 230 6.32 -17.80 8.15
CA GLY A 230 5.15 -17.08 8.64
C GLY A 230 3.84 -17.56 8.02
N TYR A 231 3.78 -17.71 6.69
CA TYR A 231 2.61 -18.27 6.02
C TYR A 231 2.40 -19.75 6.34
N GLY A 232 3.48 -20.53 6.48
CA GLY A 232 3.41 -21.94 6.89
C GLY A 232 2.89 -22.13 8.32
N LEU A 233 3.31 -21.27 9.26
CA LEU A 233 2.80 -21.27 10.62
C LEU A 233 1.35 -20.79 10.68
N ALA A 234 1.00 -19.74 9.92
CA ALA A 234 -0.36 -19.24 9.84
C ALA A 234 -1.32 -20.33 9.34
N SER A 235 -0.92 -21.11 8.32
CA SER A 235 -1.75 -22.21 7.81
C SER A 235 -1.83 -23.37 8.79
N TRP A 236 -0.74 -23.72 9.46
CA TRP A 236 -0.72 -24.76 10.49
C TRP A 236 -1.62 -24.42 11.69
N LEU A 237 -1.68 -23.15 12.08
CA LEU A 237 -2.58 -22.65 13.14
C LEU A 237 -4.04 -22.48 12.67
N GLY A 238 -4.36 -22.75 11.41
CA GLY A 238 -5.70 -22.54 10.83
C GLY A 238 -6.05 -21.07 10.54
N PHE A 239 -5.07 -20.17 10.61
CA PHE A 239 -5.23 -18.72 10.41
C PHE A 239 -4.72 -18.28 9.02
N ASN A 240 -5.23 -18.91 7.96
CA ASN A 240 -4.73 -18.76 6.57
C ASN A 240 -4.63 -17.31 6.07
N LYS A 241 -5.50 -16.40 6.53
CA LYS A 241 -5.50 -14.98 6.11
C LYS A 241 -4.55 -14.09 6.91
N GLY A 242 -3.94 -14.60 7.98
CA GLY A 242 -3.05 -13.84 8.85
C GLY A 242 -1.56 -14.02 8.59
N GLY A 243 -1.17 -14.58 7.43
CA GLY A 243 0.25 -14.80 7.11
C GLY A 243 1.10 -13.55 7.30
N ILE A 244 0.64 -12.39 6.82
CA ILE A 244 1.34 -11.10 6.98
C ILE A 244 1.56 -10.74 8.46
N LEU A 245 0.57 -10.96 9.32
CA LEU A 245 0.69 -10.70 10.75
C LEU A 245 1.77 -11.60 11.37
N VAL A 246 1.76 -12.90 11.07
CA VAL A 246 2.75 -13.85 11.58
C VAL A 246 4.15 -13.49 11.07
N VAL A 247 4.30 -13.15 9.79
CA VAL A 247 5.57 -12.69 9.22
C VAL A 247 6.10 -11.44 9.94
N THR A 248 5.21 -10.48 10.21
CA THR A 248 5.55 -9.24 10.92
C THR A 248 6.04 -9.54 12.34
N VAL A 249 5.32 -10.39 13.08
CA VAL A 249 5.71 -10.79 14.44
C VAL A 249 7.07 -11.51 14.42
N LEU A 250 7.27 -12.45 13.49
CA LEU A 250 8.52 -13.19 13.36
C LEU A 250 9.70 -12.26 13.08
N ILE A 251 9.58 -11.35 12.13
CA ILE A 251 10.71 -10.48 11.77
C ILE A 251 11.02 -9.45 12.84
N VAL A 252 9.99 -8.89 13.48
CA VAL A 252 10.19 -7.94 14.59
C VAL A 252 10.83 -8.65 15.78
N MET A 253 10.41 -9.88 16.10
CA MET A 253 11.07 -10.70 17.12
C MET A 253 12.54 -10.97 16.75
N LEU A 254 12.82 -11.36 15.51
CA LEU A 254 14.17 -11.63 15.04
C LEU A 254 15.06 -10.36 15.09
N ALA A 255 14.52 -9.21 14.67
CA ALA A 255 15.20 -7.92 14.71
C ALA A 255 15.49 -7.47 16.15
N THR A 256 14.62 -7.82 17.09
CA THR A 256 14.79 -7.51 18.52
C THR A 256 15.82 -8.42 19.20
N VAL A 257 15.87 -9.71 18.84
CA VAL A 257 16.82 -10.66 19.42
C VAL A 257 18.21 -10.52 18.79
N PHE A 258 18.30 -10.20 17.50
CA PHE A 258 19.56 -10.08 16.76
C PHE A 258 19.76 -8.70 16.09
N PRO A 259 19.64 -7.59 16.85
CA PRO A 259 19.66 -6.24 16.27
C PRO A 259 20.99 -5.91 15.60
N SER A 260 22.11 -6.40 16.17
CA SER A 260 23.46 -6.15 15.66
C SER A 260 23.75 -6.84 14.32
N TYR A 261 23.02 -7.90 13.97
CA TYR A 261 23.19 -8.61 12.70
C TYR A 261 22.28 -8.03 11.61
N LEU A 262 21.00 -7.81 11.92
CA LEU A 262 20.01 -7.32 10.96
C LEU A 262 20.21 -5.84 10.61
N SER A 263 20.58 -4.99 11.57
CA SER A 263 20.90 -3.57 11.31
C SER A 263 22.11 -3.36 10.38
N ARG A 264 23.02 -4.34 10.29
CA ARG A 264 24.19 -4.27 9.39
C ARG A 264 23.84 -4.53 7.92
N ILE A 265 22.62 -5.02 7.66
CA ILE A 265 22.09 -5.29 6.32
C ILE A 265 21.40 -4.04 5.78
N THR A 266 22.16 -2.95 5.65
CA THR A 266 21.66 -1.65 5.17
C THR A 266 21.11 -1.68 3.73
N ALA A 267 21.38 -2.75 2.99
CA ALA A 267 20.80 -2.98 1.67
C ALA A 267 19.32 -3.40 1.72
N ALA A 268 18.85 -3.97 2.83
CA ALA A 268 17.49 -4.50 2.96
C ALA A 268 16.45 -3.38 2.78
N GLU A 269 16.65 -2.27 3.48
CA GLU A 269 15.76 -1.11 3.47
C GLU A 269 15.60 -0.51 2.06
N LYS A 270 16.70 -0.37 1.32
CA LYS A 270 16.69 0.17 -0.06
C LYS A 270 15.89 -0.72 -1.02
N ILE A 271 16.01 -2.04 -0.87
CA ILE A 271 15.21 -3.00 -1.65
C ILE A 271 13.74 -2.91 -1.22
N GLY A 272 13.47 -2.85 0.07
CA GLY A 272 12.12 -2.66 0.62
C GLY A 272 11.43 -1.43 0.02
N TYR A 273 12.13 -0.29 -0.06
CA TYR A 273 11.60 0.91 -0.72
C TYR A 273 11.34 0.72 -2.21
N LEU A 274 12.23 0.03 -2.94
CA LEU A 274 11.99 -0.29 -4.36
C LEU A 274 10.73 -1.15 -4.54
N LEU A 275 10.54 -2.18 -3.71
CA LEU A 275 9.35 -3.04 -3.75
C LEU A 275 8.07 -2.25 -3.40
N MET A 276 8.13 -1.36 -2.41
CA MET A 276 7.03 -0.44 -2.10
C MET A 276 6.73 0.52 -3.24
N GLN A 277 7.75 0.98 -3.97
CA GLN A 277 7.55 1.84 -5.12
C GLN A 277 6.84 1.11 -6.27
N VAL A 278 7.19 -0.15 -6.51
CA VAL A 278 6.47 -1.02 -7.45
C VAL A 278 5.03 -1.26 -6.99
N PHE A 279 4.81 -1.42 -5.69
CA PHE A 279 3.46 -1.52 -5.12
C PHE A 279 2.62 -0.26 -5.39
N PHE A 280 3.18 0.93 -5.18
CA PHE A 280 2.51 2.19 -5.55
C PHE A 280 2.21 2.29 -7.05
N ALA A 281 3.07 1.75 -7.90
CA ALA A 281 2.82 1.66 -9.34
C ALA A 281 1.61 0.75 -9.64
N VAL A 282 1.46 -0.36 -8.92
CA VAL A 282 0.28 -1.24 -9.06
C VAL A 282 -1.00 -0.57 -8.58
N ILE A 283 -0.96 0.20 -7.48
CA ILE A 283 -2.11 0.97 -7.01
C ILE A 283 -2.62 1.89 -8.11
N GLY A 284 -1.74 2.72 -8.69
CA GLY A 284 -2.12 3.62 -9.78
C GLY A 284 -2.60 2.87 -11.03
N ALA A 285 -1.92 1.79 -11.41
CA ALA A 285 -2.33 0.96 -12.56
C ALA A 285 -3.73 0.34 -12.39
N SER A 286 -4.08 -0.05 -11.16
CA SER A 286 -5.35 -0.72 -10.84
C SER A 286 -6.55 0.23 -10.76
N ALA A 287 -6.32 1.54 -10.75
CA ALA A 287 -7.37 2.55 -10.68
C ALA A 287 -7.88 2.95 -12.07
N ASN A 288 -9.14 2.59 -12.34
CA ASN A 288 -9.79 2.82 -13.62
C ASN A 288 -11.06 3.67 -13.48
N VAL A 289 -11.03 4.88 -14.03
CA VAL A 289 -12.14 5.83 -13.98
C VAL A 289 -13.33 5.36 -14.81
N GLU A 290 -13.09 4.73 -15.96
CA GLU A 290 -14.17 4.25 -16.84
C GLU A 290 -15.02 3.16 -16.17
N ILE A 291 -14.40 2.20 -15.49
CA ILE A 291 -15.12 1.12 -14.79
C ILE A 291 -16.00 1.72 -13.68
N VAL A 292 -15.44 2.68 -12.93
CA VAL A 292 -16.20 3.37 -11.87
C VAL A 292 -17.35 4.19 -12.44
N LEU A 293 -17.15 4.95 -13.52
CA LEU A 293 -18.23 5.72 -14.14
C LEU A 293 -19.36 4.84 -14.69
N ARG A 294 -19.04 3.64 -15.20
CA ARG A 294 -20.03 2.72 -15.76
C ARG A 294 -20.84 1.94 -14.72
N VAL A 295 -20.21 1.52 -13.63
CA VAL A 295 -20.81 0.52 -12.71
C VAL A 295 -20.79 0.95 -11.24
N GLY A 296 -19.94 1.92 -10.88
CA GLY A 296 -19.59 2.19 -9.49
C GLY A 296 -19.67 3.65 -9.07
N SER A 297 -20.34 4.54 -9.80
CA SER A 297 -20.37 5.98 -9.46
C SER A 297 -21.00 6.26 -8.09
N VAL A 298 -22.08 5.54 -7.75
CA VAL A 298 -22.70 5.57 -6.42
C VAL A 298 -21.75 5.02 -5.36
N LEU A 299 -21.05 3.91 -5.64
CA LEU A 299 -20.07 3.31 -4.72
C LEU A 299 -18.84 4.20 -4.52
N PHE A 300 -18.44 4.94 -5.54
CA PHE A 300 -17.36 5.92 -5.48
C PHE A 300 -17.73 7.09 -4.58
N ILE A 301 -18.95 7.65 -4.73
CA ILE A 301 -19.44 8.70 -3.83
C ILE A 301 -19.54 8.18 -2.41
N PHE A 302 -20.03 6.95 -2.23
CA PHE A 302 -20.12 6.28 -0.95
C PHE A 302 -18.77 6.13 -0.25
N ALA A 303 -17.80 5.53 -0.94
CA ALA A 303 -16.43 5.38 -0.45
C ALA A 303 -15.74 6.73 -0.19
N GLY A 304 -15.93 7.71 -1.08
CA GLY A 304 -15.40 9.06 -0.90
C GLY A 304 -15.97 9.77 0.32
N LEU A 305 -17.26 9.57 0.61
CA LEU A 305 -17.92 10.12 1.80
C LEU A 305 -17.39 9.47 3.09
N ILE A 306 -17.12 8.16 3.08
CA ILE A 306 -16.51 7.47 4.24
C ILE A 306 -15.16 8.09 4.58
N LEU A 307 -14.30 8.31 3.58
CA LEU A 307 -12.95 8.84 3.80
C LEU A 307 -12.91 10.34 4.09
N ALA A 308 -13.96 11.07 3.73
CA ALA A 308 -14.06 12.50 4.01
C ALA A 308 -14.43 12.80 5.47
N ILE A 309 -15.04 11.83 6.17
CA ILE A 309 -15.49 11.91 7.57
C ILE A 309 -14.38 11.39 8.48
#